data_AF-A0A8H9HHQ6-F1
#
_entry.id   AF-A0A8H9HHQ6-F1
#
_cell.length_a   1.000
_cell.length_b   1.000
_cell.length_c   1.000
_cell.angle_alpha   90.00
_cell.angle_beta   90.00
_cell.angle_gamma   90.00
#
_symmetry.space_group_name_H-M   'P 1'
#
loop_
_entity.id
_entity.type
_entity.pdbx_description
1 polymer ?
#
loop_
_entity_poly.entity_id
_entity_poly.type
_entity_poly.pdbx_seq_one_letter_code
_entity_poly.pdbx_strand_id
1 'polypeptide(L)'
;MTAGSGLLHIETPPESLVRSGGLFHGLQLWVNLPASDKMIAPKYQDIRGGSVKLLSSEDGGALLRVIAGELDGHQGPGTTFTPITMIHASISPGAQITLPWRADFNALAYGLAGNGSAGTEHRPFHRGQAVVFGDGDSITLRADEKQDSRDNNFEVVLLGGLPIREPVAHYGPFVMNSHRELQQAMEDFQAGRLGTIPADAR
;
A
#
# COMPACT_ATOMS: atom_id res chain seq x y z
N MET A 1 -4.49 8.44 -4.60
CA MET A 1 -4.72 8.99 -5.95
C MET A 1 -5.30 7.89 -6.82
N THR A 2 -6.32 8.19 -7.62
CA THR A 2 -6.84 7.31 -8.69
C THR A 2 -6.59 8.00 -10.01
N ALA A 3 -5.73 7.41 -10.85
CA ALA A 3 -5.37 7.99 -12.15
C ALA A 3 -6.50 7.87 -13.18
N GLY A 4 -7.22 6.74 -13.22
CA GLY A 4 -8.36 6.52 -14.12
C GLY A 4 -7.99 6.81 -15.58
N SER A 5 -8.82 7.62 -16.26
CA SER A 5 -8.65 8.00 -17.66
C SER A 5 -7.36 8.76 -17.98
N GLY A 6 -6.60 9.20 -16.97
CA GLY A 6 -5.32 9.86 -17.17
C GLY A 6 -5.12 11.08 -16.29
N LEU A 7 -3.88 11.25 -15.80
CA LEU A 7 -3.48 12.35 -14.95
C LEU A 7 -1.98 12.61 -15.13
N LEU A 8 -1.59 13.87 -15.15
CA LEU A 8 -0.19 14.29 -14.99
C LEU A 8 -0.01 14.94 -13.62
N HIS A 9 0.99 14.50 -12.87
CA HIS A 9 1.32 15.04 -11.56
C HIS A 9 2.83 15.00 -11.29
N ILE A 10 3.26 15.75 -10.27
CA ILE A 10 4.61 15.74 -9.75
C ILE A 10 4.52 15.39 -8.25
N GLU A 11 5.46 14.58 -7.78
CA GLU A 11 5.64 14.28 -6.35
C GLU A 11 7.05 14.70 -5.94
N THR A 12 7.16 15.73 -5.11
CA THR A 12 8.44 16.23 -4.56
C THR A 12 8.48 16.07 -3.04
N PRO A 13 9.68 15.93 -2.44
CA PRO A 13 9.81 16.04 -1.00
C PRO A 13 9.34 17.42 -0.51
N PRO A 14 8.74 17.53 0.69
CA PRO A 14 8.30 18.81 1.23
C PRO A 14 9.44 19.84 1.26
N GLU A 15 9.16 21.08 0.88
CA GLU A 15 10.18 22.15 0.82
C GLU A 15 10.95 22.31 2.14
N SER A 16 10.24 22.23 3.27
CA SER A 16 10.85 22.31 4.59
C SER A 16 11.90 21.22 4.80
N LEU A 17 11.65 19.99 4.33
CA LEU A 17 12.58 18.87 4.43
C LEU A 17 13.76 19.01 3.46
N VAL A 18 13.51 19.53 2.24
CA VAL A 18 14.58 19.86 1.30
C VAL A 18 15.52 20.90 1.90
N ARG A 19 14.99 21.90 2.62
CA ARG A 19 15.77 22.95 3.27
C ARG A 19 16.49 22.47 4.53
N SER A 20 15.82 21.71 5.40
CA SER A 20 16.40 21.28 6.67
C SER A 20 17.33 20.07 6.54
N GLY A 21 17.21 19.31 5.46
CA GLY A 21 17.70 17.94 5.39
C GLY A 21 16.93 17.03 6.36
N GLY A 22 17.25 15.74 6.31
CA GLY A 22 16.63 14.73 7.18
C GLY A 22 16.21 13.48 6.41
N LEU A 23 15.56 12.56 7.13
CA LEU A 23 15.08 11.32 6.53
C LEU A 23 13.73 11.56 5.84
N PHE A 24 13.69 11.30 4.53
CA PHE A 24 12.43 11.15 3.79
C PHE A 24 12.20 9.66 3.52
N HIS A 25 11.13 9.11 4.05
CA HIS A 25 10.77 7.71 3.87
C HIS A 25 9.28 7.61 3.54
N GLY A 26 8.97 6.87 2.48
CA GLY A 26 7.61 6.68 2.00
C GLY A 26 7.50 5.41 1.18
N LEU A 27 6.26 4.94 1.03
CA LEU A 27 5.89 3.81 0.17
C LEU A 27 5.01 4.35 -0.95
N GLN A 28 5.23 3.89 -2.18
CA GLN A 28 4.31 4.08 -3.29
C GLN A 28 3.78 2.73 -3.75
N LEU A 29 2.45 2.60 -3.75
CA LEU A 29 1.74 1.39 -4.17
C LEU A 29 0.82 1.71 -5.33
N TRP A 30 0.93 0.96 -6.42
CA TRP A 30 -0.01 1.02 -7.54
C TRP A 30 -1.02 -0.10 -7.41
N VAL A 31 -2.29 0.26 -7.24
CA VAL A 31 -3.41 -0.69 -7.19
C VAL A 31 -4.11 -0.65 -8.54
N ASN A 32 -4.20 -1.79 -9.20
CA ASN A 32 -4.86 -1.87 -10.50
C ASN A 32 -6.38 -1.65 -10.36
N LEU A 33 -7.00 -1.14 -11.43
CA LEU A 33 -8.44 -0.99 -11.57
C LEU A 33 -9.01 -2.10 -12.47
N PRO A 34 -10.24 -2.57 -12.20
CA PRO A 34 -10.99 -3.38 -13.15
C PRO A 34 -11.16 -2.65 -14.49
N ALA A 35 -11.30 -3.39 -15.59
CA ALA A 35 -11.42 -2.84 -16.94
C ALA A 35 -12.54 -1.79 -17.04
N SER A 36 -13.67 -2.03 -16.36
CA SER A 36 -14.82 -1.11 -16.32
C SER A 36 -14.49 0.25 -15.71
N ASP A 37 -13.50 0.31 -14.82
CA ASP A 37 -13.15 1.51 -14.05
C ASP A 37 -11.91 2.22 -14.58
N LYS A 38 -11.19 1.66 -15.57
CA LYS A 38 -9.94 2.25 -16.06
C LYS A 38 -10.10 3.63 -16.69
N MET A 39 -11.30 3.99 -17.15
CA MET A 39 -11.58 5.27 -17.82
C MET A 39 -12.43 6.23 -16.97
N ILE A 40 -12.55 5.99 -15.66
CA ILE A 40 -13.21 6.95 -14.76
C ILE A 40 -12.41 8.25 -14.65
N ALA A 41 -13.09 9.33 -14.27
CA ALA A 41 -12.43 10.59 -13.98
C ALA A 41 -11.38 10.42 -12.85
N PRO A 42 -10.19 11.02 -12.97
CA PRO A 42 -9.18 11.00 -11.93
C PRO A 42 -9.72 11.60 -10.63
N LYS A 43 -9.27 11.06 -9.49
CA LYS A 43 -9.64 11.61 -8.17
C LYS A 43 -8.51 11.50 -7.16
N TYR A 44 -8.53 12.41 -6.19
CA TYR A 44 -7.63 12.39 -5.04
C TYR A 44 -8.40 12.13 -3.76
N GLN A 45 -7.76 11.38 -2.88
CA GLN A 45 -8.18 11.21 -1.50
C GLN A 45 -6.94 11.47 -0.65
N ASP A 46 -6.97 12.54 0.14
CA ASP A 46 -5.93 12.87 1.09
C ASP A 46 -6.33 12.31 2.47
N ILE A 47 -5.50 11.40 3.00
CA ILE A 47 -5.74 10.71 4.26
C ILE A 47 -4.59 11.06 5.20
N ARG A 48 -4.88 11.85 6.23
CA ARG A 48 -3.89 12.28 7.21
C ARG A 48 -3.79 11.27 8.34
N GLY A 49 -2.65 11.22 9.03
CA GLY A 49 -2.41 10.26 10.12
C GLY A 49 -3.47 10.29 11.23
N GLY A 50 -4.07 11.45 11.53
CA GLY A 50 -5.16 11.57 12.51
C GLY A 50 -6.53 11.02 12.05
N SER A 51 -6.66 10.60 10.78
CA SER A 51 -7.92 10.10 10.20
C SER A 51 -7.96 8.58 10.03
N VAL A 52 -6.83 7.89 10.21
CA VAL A 52 -6.76 6.43 10.07
C VAL A 52 -7.39 5.74 11.27
N LYS A 53 -8.00 4.58 11.05
CA LYS A 53 -8.54 3.76 12.13
C LYS A 53 -7.39 3.08 12.86
N LEU A 54 -7.29 3.33 14.17
CA LEU A 54 -6.29 2.70 15.04
C LEU A 54 -6.90 1.49 15.77
N LEU A 55 -6.15 0.39 15.79
CA LEU A 55 -6.44 -0.81 16.57
C LEU A 55 -5.18 -1.22 17.34
N SER A 56 -5.33 -1.93 18.46
CA SER A 56 -4.21 -2.51 19.18
C SER A 56 -4.44 -4.00 19.40
N SER A 57 -3.36 -4.78 19.53
CA SER A 57 -3.46 -6.12 20.09
C SER A 57 -3.97 -6.06 21.53
N GLU A 58 -4.52 -7.17 22.03
CA GLU A 58 -5.08 -7.24 23.39
C GLU A 58 -4.04 -6.95 24.48
N ASP A 59 -2.79 -7.37 24.25
CA ASP A 59 -1.65 -7.13 25.12
C ASP A 59 -1.01 -5.74 24.94
N GLY A 60 -1.50 -4.94 23.99
CA GLY A 60 -0.93 -3.64 23.63
C GLY A 60 0.44 -3.70 22.94
N GLY A 61 0.93 -4.90 22.60
CA GLY A 61 2.21 -5.13 21.95
C GLY A 61 2.26 -4.76 20.46
N ALA A 62 1.12 -4.44 19.85
CA ALA A 62 1.05 -3.99 18.47
C ALA A 62 0.03 -2.86 18.28
N LEU A 63 0.36 -1.93 17.37
CA LEU A 63 -0.51 -0.86 16.90
C LEU A 63 -0.75 -1.02 15.40
N LEU A 64 -2.01 -1.14 15.02
CA LEU A 64 -2.44 -1.26 13.62
C LEU A 64 -3.09 0.05 13.18
N ARG A 65 -2.68 0.54 12.01
CA ARG A 65 -3.30 1.68 11.33
C ARG A 65 -3.99 1.13 10.09
N VAL A 66 -5.32 1.00 10.11
CA VAL A 66 -6.11 0.59 8.95
C VAL A 66 -6.28 1.80 8.03
N ILE A 67 -5.57 1.80 6.90
CA ILE A 67 -5.47 2.93 5.98
C ILE A 67 -6.60 2.87 4.94
N ALA A 68 -6.82 1.69 4.37
CA ALA A 68 -7.88 1.44 3.38
C ALA A 68 -8.42 0.02 3.55
N GLY A 69 -9.69 -0.18 3.17
CA GLY A 69 -10.35 -1.46 3.36
C GLY A 69 -10.85 -1.69 4.78
N GLU A 70 -10.87 -2.94 5.19
CA GLU A 70 -11.42 -3.35 6.48
C GLU A 70 -10.60 -4.52 7.06
N LEU A 71 -10.57 -4.59 8.39
CA LEU A 71 -10.02 -5.69 9.17
C LEU A 71 -10.92 -5.97 10.39
N ASP A 72 -11.44 -7.18 10.48
CA ASP A 72 -12.31 -7.64 11.58
C ASP A 72 -13.48 -6.70 11.94
N GLY A 73 -14.20 -6.24 10.93
CA GLY A 73 -15.28 -5.26 11.02
C GLY A 73 -14.80 -3.79 11.15
N HIS A 74 -13.50 -3.54 11.23
CA HIS A 74 -12.96 -2.18 11.36
C HIS A 74 -12.56 -1.56 10.02
N GLN A 75 -13.37 -0.62 9.56
CA GLN A 75 -13.16 0.11 8.30
C GLN A 75 -12.07 1.19 8.43
N GLY A 76 -11.18 1.25 7.45
CA GLY A 76 -10.26 2.37 7.21
C GLY A 76 -10.91 3.48 6.37
N PRO A 77 -10.35 4.70 6.38
CA PRO A 77 -10.90 5.84 5.65
C PRO A 77 -10.70 5.76 4.13
N GLY A 78 -9.75 4.95 3.65
CA GLY A 78 -9.43 4.83 2.23
C GLY A 78 -10.50 4.13 1.42
N THR A 79 -11.01 4.82 0.40
CA THR A 79 -12.00 4.26 -0.55
C THR A 79 -11.32 3.68 -1.78
N THR A 80 -11.73 2.50 -2.21
CA THR A 80 -11.14 1.79 -3.36
C THR A 80 -12.20 1.26 -4.33
N PHE A 81 -11.78 0.90 -5.55
CA PHE A 81 -12.65 0.31 -6.58
C PHE A 81 -12.58 -1.21 -6.56
N THR A 82 -11.38 -1.75 -6.36
CA THR A 82 -11.17 -3.14 -6.01
C THR A 82 -11.19 -3.27 -4.48
N PRO A 83 -11.90 -4.25 -3.90
CA PRO A 83 -11.77 -4.56 -2.48
C PRO A 83 -10.31 -4.82 -2.12
N ILE A 84 -9.75 -4.04 -1.21
CA ILE A 84 -8.40 -4.19 -0.68
C ILE A 84 -8.41 -4.05 0.83
N THR A 85 -7.32 -4.45 1.47
CA THR A 85 -6.98 -4.12 2.86
C THR A 85 -5.54 -3.62 2.87
N MET A 86 -5.31 -2.43 3.42
CA MET A 86 -3.99 -1.84 3.62
C MET A 86 -3.83 -1.40 5.07
N ILE A 87 -2.88 -2.03 5.76
CA ILE A 87 -2.63 -1.78 7.18
C ILE A 87 -1.14 -1.48 7.36
N HIS A 88 -0.82 -0.50 8.21
CA HIS A 88 0.52 -0.32 8.75
C HIS A 88 0.55 -0.80 10.21
N ALA A 89 1.31 -1.87 10.47
CA ALA A 89 1.46 -2.49 11.77
C ALA A 89 2.82 -2.12 12.38
N SER A 90 2.80 -1.59 13.60
CA SER A 90 3.98 -1.45 14.46
C SER A 90 3.91 -2.54 15.53
N ILE A 91 4.88 -3.46 15.56
CA ILE A 91 4.91 -4.60 16.49
C ILE A 91 6.11 -4.44 17.41
N SER A 92 5.87 -4.31 18.72
CA SER A 92 6.91 -4.15 19.72
C SER A 92 7.76 -5.42 19.88
N PRO A 93 9.02 -5.29 20.34
CA PRO A 93 9.91 -6.45 20.47
C PRO A 93 9.28 -7.60 21.28
N GLY A 94 9.36 -8.82 20.76
CA GLY A 94 8.78 -10.03 21.35
C GLY A 94 7.26 -10.19 21.19
N ALA A 95 6.54 -9.14 20.75
CA ALA A 95 5.11 -9.19 20.51
C ALA A 95 4.76 -9.94 19.21
N GLN A 96 3.56 -10.50 19.16
CA GLN A 96 3.02 -11.23 18.02
C GLN A 96 1.58 -10.82 17.76
N ILE A 97 1.23 -10.69 16.49
CA ILE A 97 -0.15 -10.53 16.05
C ILE A 97 -0.56 -11.70 15.18
N THR A 98 -1.81 -12.11 15.29
CA THR A 98 -2.48 -12.97 14.32
C THR A 98 -3.79 -12.29 13.95
N LEU A 99 -3.86 -11.84 12.70
CA LEU A 99 -4.99 -11.06 12.20
C LEU A 99 -5.89 -11.97 11.36
N PRO A 100 -7.23 -11.89 11.51
CA PRO A 100 -8.12 -12.56 10.58
C PRO A 100 -7.90 -11.97 9.18
N TRP A 101 -7.89 -12.84 8.18
CA TRP A 101 -7.67 -12.47 6.81
C TRP A 101 -8.69 -13.11 5.90
N ARG A 102 -9.09 -12.35 4.89
CA ARG A 102 -10.03 -12.82 3.89
C ARG A 102 -9.37 -13.87 3.00
N ALA A 103 -9.89 -15.09 3.01
CA ALA A 103 -9.35 -16.18 2.19
C ALA A 103 -9.51 -15.97 0.67
N ASP A 104 -10.37 -15.04 0.25
CA ASP A 104 -10.51 -14.65 -1.16
C ASP A 104 -9.53 -13.53 -1.59
N PHE A 105 -8.75 -12.99 -0.65
CA PHE A 105 -7.74 -11.97 -0.92
C PHE A 105 -6.37 -12.60 -1.12
N ASN A 106 -5.54 -11.95 -1.95
CA ASN A 106 -4.10 -12.14 -1.83
C ASN A 106 -3.59 -11.54 -0.51
N ALA A 107 -2.41 -11.96 -0.08
CA ALA A 107 -1.82 -11.55 1.19
C ALA A 107 -0.32 -11.30 1.03
N LEU A 108 0.10 -10.06 1.28
CA LEU A 108 1.48 -9.62 1.20
C LEU A 108 1.84 -8.80 2.44
N ALA A 109 3.04 -9.01 2.99
CA ALA A 109 3.64 -8.14 3.98
C ALA A 109 4.93 -7.52 3.41
N TYR A 110 5.18 -6.25 3.70
CA TYR A 110 6.44 -5.57 3.37
C TYR A 110 7.07 -4.94 4.61
N GLY A 111 8.32 -5.30 4.89
CA GLY A 111 9.04 -4.84 6.09
C GLY A 111 9.63 -3.44 5.87
N LEU A 112 9.12 -2.43 6.58
CA LEU A 112 9.59 -1.05 6.50
C LEU A 112 10.81 -0.79 7.39
N ALA A 113 10.81 -1.37 8.60
CA ALA A 113 11.85 -1.18 9.60
C ALA A 113 11.84 -2.35 10.60
N GLY A 114 12.97 -2.62 11.25
CA GLY A 114 13.09 -3.72 12.19
C GLY A 114 13.13 -5.11 11.56
N ASN A 115 13.04 -6.11 12.43
CA ASN A 115 13.21 -7.53 12.16
C ASN A 115 12.17 -8.38 12.91
N GLY A 116 11.77 -9.47 12.29
CA GLY A 116 10.83 -10.41 12.87
C GLY A 116 10.69 -11.68 12.06
N SER A 117 9.51 -12.28 12.16
CA SER A 117 9.14 -13.48 11.43
C SER A 117 7.69 -13.42 10.93
N ALA A 118 7.41 -14.21 9.89
CA ALA A 118 6.11 -14.31 9.27
C ALA A 118 5.60 -15.76 9.19
N GLY A 119 4.29 -15.90 9.36
CA GLY A 119 3.58 -17.18 9.32
C GLY A 119 3.80 -18.04 10.56
N THR A 120 3.05 -19.14 10.64
CA THR A 120 3.13 -20.11 11.75
C THR A 120 4.46 -20.86 11.80
N GLU A 121 5.18 -20.90 10.68
CA GLU A 121 6.53 -21.48 10.58
C GLU A 121 7.63 -20.52 11.08
N HIS A 122 7.30 -19.28 11.46
CA HIS A 122 8.25 -18.26 11.90
C HIS A 122 9.41 -18.03 10.93
N ARG A 123 9.10 -17.91 9.63
CA ARG A 123 10.11 -17.64 8.61
C ARG A 123 10.73 -16.25 8.85
N PRO A 124 12.07 -16.09 8.84
CA PRO A 124 12.70 -14.80 9.04
C PRO A 124 12.20 -13.75 8.06
N PHE A 125 11.90 -12.56 8.58
CA PHE A 125 11.32 -11.47 7.82
C PHE A 125 11.89 -10.13 8.32
N HIS A 126 12.64 -9.46 7.45
CA HIS A 126 13.43 -8.27 7.78
C HIS A 126 13.04 -7.07 6.92
N ARG A 127 13.53 -5.88 7.31
CA ARG A 127 13.40 -4.65 6.51
C ARG A 127 13.80 -4.87 5.04
N GLY A 128 12.99 -4.31 4.14
CA GLY A 128 13.20 -4.34 2.70
C GLY A 128 12.74 -5.62 2.01
N GLN A 129 12.28 -6.62 2.77
CA GLN A 129 11.75 -7.86 2.24
C GLN A 129 10.24 -7.79 2.03
N ALA A 130 9.75 -8.62 1.12
CA ALA A 130 8.34 -8.88 0.93
C ALA A 130 8.06 -10.36 1.23
N VAL A 131 6.97 -10.63 1.95
CA VAL A 131 6.46 -11.98 2.22
C VAL A 131 5.12 -12.13 1.52
N VAL A 132 5.00 -13.12 0.65
CA VAL A 132 3.74 -13.55 0.06
C VAL A 132 3.22 -14.72 0.88
N PHE A 133 2.01 -14.60 1.42
CA PHE A 133 1.36 -15.70 2.14
C PHE A 133 0.60 -16.58 1.15
N GLY A 134 0.57 -17.88 1.45
CA GLY A 134 -0.27 -18.83 0.72
C GLY A 134 -1.73 -18.78 1.17
N ASP A 135 -2.49 -19.81 0.81
CA ASP A 135 -3.89 -19.95 1.22
C ASP A 135 -4.02 -19.99 2.74
N GLY A 136 -5.01 -19.28 3.26
CA GLY A 136 -5.29 -19.19 4.70
C GLY A 136 -6.32 -18.12 5.01
N ASP A 137 -6.80 -18.13 6.25
CA ASP A 137 -7.78 -17.19 6.79
C ASP A 137 -7.16 -16.26 7.86
N SER A 138 -5.83 -16.24 7.97
CA SER A 138 -5.11 -15.43 8.94
C SER A 138 -3.70 -15.09 8.50
N ILE A 139 -3.18 -13.96 9.04
CA ILE A 139 -1.79 -13.54 8.88
C ILE A 139 -1.16 -13.43 10.26
N THR A 140 -0.07 -14.16 10.49
CA THR A 140 0.75 -14.07 11.70
C THR A 140 2.06 -13.36 11.43
N LEU A 141 2.38 -12.37 12.27
CA LEU A 141 3.67 -11.68 12.30
C LEU A 141 4.15 -11.58 13.75
N ARG A 142 5.45 -11.77 13.96
CA ARG A 142 6.09 -11.61 15.26
C ARG A 142 7.33 -10.75 15.12
N ALA A 143 7.52 -9.78 16.00
CA ALA A 143 8.77 -9.04 16.08
C ALA A 143 9.82 -9.86 16.84
N ASP A 144 11.09 -9.74 16.43
CA ASP A 144 12.20 -10.31 17.20
C ASP A 144 12.23 -9.70 18.62
N GLU A 145 12.73 -10.48 19.59
CA GLU A 145 12.91 -10.06 21.00
C GLU A 145 13.75 -8.79 21.14
N LYS A 146 14.62 -8.53 20.16
CA LYS A 146 15.46 -7.33 20.08
C LYS A 146 15.45 -6.79 18.66
N GLN A 147 15.28 -5.49 18.55
CA GLN A 147 15.39 -4.76 17.29
C GLN A 147 16.77 -4.10 17.18
N ASP A 148 17.14 -3.71 15.96
CA ASP A 148 18.35 -2.93 15.74
C ASP A 148 18.25 -1.56 16.43
N SER A 149 19.38 -0.96 16.83
CA SER A 149 19.41 0.30 17.59
C SER A 149 18.72 1.50 16.93
N ARG A 150 18.40 1.38 15.63
CA ARG A 150 17.76 2.41 14.82
C ARG A 150 16.23 2.26 14.76
N ASP A 151 15.71 1.09 15.11
CA ASP A 151 14.31 0.71 14.91
C ASP A 151 13.71 0.28 16.26
N ASN A 152 12.66 0.96 16.72
CA ASN A 152 12.05 0.66 18.03
C ASN A 152 11.07 -0.51 17.99
N ASN A 153 10.48 -0.77 16.81
CA ASN A 153 9.50 -1.81 16.55
C ASN A 153 9.82 -2.49 15.22
N PHE A 154 9.19 -3.64 15.00
CA PHE A 154 9.04 -4.17 13.66
C PHE A 154 7.87 -3.46 12.96
N GLU A 155 8.18 -2.69 11.91
CA GLU A 155 7.21 -1.89 11.16
C GLU A 155 6.91 -2.59 9.83
N VAL A 156 5.65 -2.96 9.61
CA VAL A 156 5.24 -3.78 8.45
C VAL A 156 4.00 -3.20 7.80
N VAL A 157 3.98 -3.13 6.47
CA VAL A 157 2.76 -2.88 5.71
C VAL A 157 2.15 -4.22 5.30
N LEU A 158 0.90 -4.45 5.69
CA LEU A 158 0.08 -5.57 5.23
C LEU A 158 -0.80 -5.10 4.09
N LEU A 159 -0.81 -5.88 3.01
CA LEU A 159 -1.54 -5.62 1.78
C LEU A 159 -2.33 -6.85 1.39
N GLY A 160 -3.61 -6.65 1.10
CA GLY A 160 -4.47 -7.65 0.48
C GLY A 160 -5.43 -7.03 -0.48
N GLY A 161 -5.91 -7.84 -1.41
CA GLY A 161 -6.96 -7.44 -2.33
C GLY A 161 -7.55 -8.62 -3.07
N LEU A 162 -8.80 -8.44 -3.46
CA LEU A 162 -9.52 -9.39 -4.29
C LEU A 162 -8.83 -9.43 -5.67
N PRO A 163 -8.34 -10.60 -6.14
CA PRO A 163 -7.75 -10.68 -7.47
C PRO A 163 -8.78 -10.31 -8.54
N ILE A 164 -8.45 -9.33 -9.38
CA ILE A 164 -9.34 -8.85 -10.46
C ILE A 164 -9.56 -9.92 -11.54
N ARG A 165 -8.56 -10.78 -11.77
CA ARG A 165 -8.60 -11.88 -12.76
C ARG A 165 -8.89 -11.44 -14.20
N GLU A 166 -8.39 -10.26 -14.56
CA GLU A 166 -8.41 -9.73 -15.93
C GLU A 166 -7.00 -9.69 -16.51
N PRO A 167 -6.85 -9.67 -17.85
CA PRO A 167 -5.55 -9.45 -18.50
C PRO A 167 -4.91 -8.14 -18.04
N VAL A 168 -3.58 -8.15 -17.88
CA VAL A 168 -2.78 -6.98 -17.54
C VAL A 168 -1.77 -6.74 -18.66
N ALA A 169 -1.86 -5.57 -19.29
CA ALA A 169 -0.86 -5.07 -20.22
C ALA A 169 -0.27 -3.79 -19.61
N HIS A 170 1.07 -3.72 -19.46
CA HIS A 170 1.73 -2.55 -18.89
C HIS A 170 2.81 -2.01 -19.83
N TYR A 171 2.95 -0.69 -19.88
CA TYR A 171 4.05 0.00 -20.55
C TYR A 171 4.31 1.35 -19.87
N GLY A 172 5.45 1.46 -19.17
CA GLY A 172 5.80 2.66 -18.41
C GLY A 172 4.71 3.03 -17.40
N PRO A 173 4.12 4.24 -17.47
CA PRO A 173 3.08 4.69 -16.53
C PRO A 173 1.67 4.15 -16.84
N PHE A 174 1.50 3.40 -17.93
CA PHE A 174 0.18 2.93 -18.39
C PHE A 174 -0.03 1.46 -18.02
N VAL A 175 -1.18 1.16 -17.40
CA VAL A 175 -1.62 -0.19 -17.07
C VAL A 175 -3.04 -0.41 -17.59
N MET A 176 -3.16 -1.12 -18.69
CA MET A 176 -4.42 -1.42 -19.39
C MET A 176 -4.69 -2.93 -19.45
N ASN A 177 -5.72 -3.37 -20.17
CA ASN A 177 -6.03 -4.79 -20.34
C ASN A 177 -5.53 -5.35 -21.68
N SER A 178 -5.18 -4.50 -22.67
CA SER A 178 -4.67 -4.95 -23.97
C SER A 178 -3.59 -4.04 -24.57
N HIS A 179 -2.80 -4.58 -25.50
CA HIS A 179 -1.80 -3.81 -26.25
C HIS A 179 -2.41 -2.64 -27.04
N ARG A 180 -3.63 -2.82 -27.58
CA ARG A 180 -4.35 -1.76 -28.30
C ARG A 180 -4.69 -0.59 -27.38
N GLU A 181 -5.10 -0.87 -26.15
CA GLU A 181 -5.38 0.17 -25.16
C GLU A 181 -4.11 0.89 -24.71
N LEU A 182 -2.98 0.18 -24.59
CA LEU A 182 -1.69 0.81 -24.31
C LEU A 182 -1.27 1.76 -25.43
N GLN A 183 -1.46 1.36 -26.68
CA GLN A 183 -1.19 2.22 -27.83
C GLN A 183 -2.04 3.49 -27.78
N GLN A 184 -3.35 3.35 -27.52
CA GLN A 184 -4.24 4.50 -27.38
C GLN A 184 -3.80 5.43 -26.25
N ALA A 185 -3.45 4.90 -25.06
CA ALA A 185 -3.00 5.71 -23.93
C ALA A 185 -1.71 6.50 -24.26
N MET A 186 -0.79 5.89 -25.01
CA MET A 186 0.42 6.56 -25.49
C MET A 186 0.09 7.69 -26.48
N GLU A 187 -0.79 7.43 -27.45
CA GLU A 187 -1.25 8.43 -28.41
C GLU A 187 -1.98 9.59 -27.71
N ASP A 188 -2.77 9.30 -26.67
CA ASP A 188 -3.44 10.29 -25.83
C ASP A 188 -2.44 11.16 -25.06
N PHE A 189 -1.42 10.56 -24.47
CA PHE A 189 -0.36 11.29 -23.80
C PHE A 189 0.42 12.20 -24.76
N GLN A 190 0.86 11.67 -25.90
CA GLN A 190 1.62 12.42 -26.91
C GLN A 190 0.83 13.58 -27.50
N ALA A 191 -0.49 13.43 -27.62
CA ALA A 191 -1.38 14.48 -28.07
C ALA A 191 -1.78 15.48 -26.96
N GLY A 192 -1.27 15.33 -25.74
CA GLY A 192 -1.57 16.23 -24.61
C GLY A 192 -2.97 16.07 -24.02
N ARG A 193 -3.63 14.92 -24.21
CA ARG A 193 -5.01 14.68 -23.75
C ARG A 193 -5.11 14.32 -22.26
N LEU A 194 -4.00 14.05 -21.57
CA LEU A 194 -3.98 13.70 -20.13
C LEU A 194 -3.85 14.93 -19.20
N GLY A 195 -4.06 16.13 -19.75
CA GLY A 195 -3.92 17.40 -19.04
C GLY A 195 -2.53 18.01 -19.18
N THR A 196 -2.30 19.12 -18.47
CA THR A 196 -1.00 19.81 -18.41
C THR A 196 -0.68 20.16 -16.97
N ILE A 197 0.61 20.11 -16.62
CA ILE A 197 1.08 20.60 -15.33
C ILE A 197 1.46 22.07 -15.51
N PRO A 198 0.81 23.01 -14.80
CA PRO A 198 1.17 24.43 -14.87
C PRO A 198 2.63 24.66 -14.50
N ALA A 199 3.28 25.63 -15.14
CA ALA A 199 4.70 25.95 -14.90
C ALA A 199 4.97 26.44 -13.46
N ASP A 200 3.92 26.90 -12.76
CA ASP A 200 3.93 27.39 -11.40
C ASP A 200 3.36 26.38 -10.38
N ALA A 201 3.11 25.13 -10.80
CA ALA A 201 2.69 24.07 -9.89
C ALA A 201 3.78 23.87 -8.81
N ARG A 202 3.42 24.18 -7.56
CA ARG A 202 4.26 24.00 -6.36
C ARG A 202 3.85 22.76 -5.59
#